data_AF-A0A803QAM3-F1
#
_entry.id   AF-A0A803QAM3-F1
#
_cell.length_a   1.000
_cell.length_b   1.000
_cell.length_c   1.000
_cell.angle_alpha   90.00
_cell.angle_beta   90.00
_cell.angle_gamma   90.00
#
_symmetry.space_group_name_H-M   'P 1'
#
loop_
_entity.id
_entity.type
_entity.pdbx_description
1 polymer ?
#
loop_
_entity_poly.entity_id
_entity_poly.type
_entity_poly.pdbx_seq_one_letter_code
_entity_poly.pdbx_strand_id
1 'polypeptide(L)'
;MAFLSSINSTHLVLFAVFGSLALAASAGDLNKDFEITWGDGRAKMLNNGELLTLSLDKASGSGFESRNEFMYGQIDMQLKLVAGNSAGTVTAYYVSNL
;
A
#
# COMPACT_ATOMS: atom_id res chain seq x y z
N MET A 1 1.40 -18.66 -44.37
CA MET A 1 1.08 -19.78 -43.45
C MET A 1 2.31 -20.49 -42.85
N ALA A 2 3.57 -20.15 -43.19
CA ALA A 2 4.74 -20.96 -42.80
C ALA A 2 5.55 -20.47 -41.57
N PHE A 3 5.18 -19.35 -40.94
CA PHE A 3 5.94 -18.83 -39.79
C PHE A 3 5.61 -19.50 -38.45
N LEU A 4 4.63 -20.41 -38.41
CA LEU A 4 4.20 -21.12 -37.20
C LEU A 4 4.84 -22.51 -37.02
N SER A 5 5.63 -23.01 -37.97
CA SER A 5 6.06 -24.43 -38.00
C SER A 5 7.45 -24.72 -37.42
N SER A 6 8.06 -23.81 -36.65
CA SER A 6 9.39 -24.07 -36.05
C SER A 6 9.57 -23.37 -34.70
N ILE A 7 8.61 -23.52 -33.78
CA ILE A 7 8.86 -23.15 -32.39
C ILE A 7 9.48 -24.38 -31.70
N ASN A 8 10.82 -24.38 -31.59
CA ASN A 8 11.52 -25.45 -30.86
C ASN A 8 11.10 -25.42 -29.38
N SER A 9 10.96 -26.61 -28.78
CA SER A 9 10.56 -26.76 -27.37
C SER A 9 11.42 -25.92 -26.40
N THR A 10 12.70 -25.71 -26.73
CA THR A 10 13.62 -24.85 -25.98
C THR A 10 13.20 -23.38 -25.95
N HIS A 11 12.69 -22.83 -27.06
CA HIS A 11 12.16 -21.47 -27.10
C HIS A 11 10.87 -21.34 -26.28
N LEU A 12 10.04 -22.39 -26.26
CA LEU A 12 8.82 -22.42 -25.44
C LEU A 12 9.17 -22.38 -23.95
N VAL A 13 10.18 -23.15 -23.54
CA VAL A 13 10.66 -23.19 -22.14
C VAL A 13 11.29 -21.85 -21.75
N LEU A 14 12.14 -21.26 -22.61
CA LEU A 14 12.71 -19.94 -22.35
C LEU A 14 11.64 -18.85 -22.21
N PHE A 15 10.61 -18.88 -23.05
CA PHE A 15 9.50 -17.92 -22.96
C PHE A 15 8.68 -18.09 -21.67
N ALA A 16 8.43 -19.33 -21.23
CA ALA A 16 7.75 -19.62 -19.97
C ALA A 16 8.57 -19.20 -18.74
N VAL A 17 9.90 -19.40 -18.77
CA VAL A 17 10.80 -18.95 -17.69
C VAL A 17 10.88 -17.43 -17.63
N PHE A 18 11.00 -16.74 -18.78
CA PHE A 18 10.95 -15.27 -18.82
C PHE A 18 9.59 -14.71 -18.38
N GLY A 19 8.48 -15.36 -18.76
CA GLY A 19 7.14 -14.97 -18.33
C GLY A 19 6.88 -15.13 -16.83
N SER A 20 7.46 -16.16 -16.20
CA SER A 20 7.33 -16.39 -14.75
C SER A 20 8.21 -15.47 -13.90
N LEU A 21 9.33 -14.99 -14.45
CA LEU A 21 10.17 -13.95 -13.83
C LEU A 21 9.54 -12.55 -13.89
N ALA A 22 8.53 -12.35 -14.75
CA ALA A 22 7.80 -11.09 -14.91
C ALA A 22 6.61 -10.95 -13.93
N LEU A 23 6.56 -11.73 -12.85
CA LEU A 23 5.69 -11.45 -11.72
C LEU A 23 6.10 -10.11 -11.11
N ALA A 24 5.52 -9.04 -11.64
CA ALA A 24 5.72 -7.69 -11.16
C ALA A 24 5.40 -7.67 -9.67
N ALA A 25 6.36 -7.24 -8.86
CA ALA A 25 6.08 -6.82 -7.50
C ALA A 25 5.15 -5.62 -7.60
N SER A 26 3.84 -5.85 -7.41
CA SER A 26 2.89 -4.75 -7.26
C SER A 26 3.15 -4.11 -5.91
N ALA A 27 3.66 -2.88 -5.90
CA ALA A 27 3.54 -2.05 -4.72
C ALA A 27 2.03 -1.87 -4.41
N GLY A 28 1.66 -1.96 -3.13
CA GLY A 28 0.29 -1.67 -2.70
C GLY A 28 -0.05 -0.21 -2.96
N ASP A 29 -1.31 0.08 -3.30
CA ASP A 29 -1.83 1.43 -3.50
C ASP A 29 -2.80 1.76 -2.37
N LEU A 30 -2.32 2.49 -1.36
CA LEU A 30 -3.09 2.82 -0.17
C LEU A 30 -4.36 3.63 -0.48
N ASN A 31 -4.49 4.27 -1.64
CA ASN A 31 -5.75 4.95 -2.02
C ASN A 31 -6.91 3.98 -2.18
N LYS A 32 -6.63 2.74 -2.60
CA LYS A 32 -7.63 1.70 -2.83
C LYS A 32 -8.07 1.06 -1.53
N ASP A 33 -7.19 1.02 -0.54
CA ASP A 33 -7.41 0.27 0.69
C ASP A 33 -7.90 1.17 1.84
N PHE A 34 -7.47 2.44 1.85
CA PHE A 34 -7.73 3.37 2.93
C PHE A 34 -8.30 4.70 2.45
N GLU A 35 -9.01 5.37 3.34
CA GLU A 35 -9.45 6.75 3.16
C GLU A 35 -9.13 7.62 4.36
N ILE A 36 -8.88 8.90 4.10
CA ILE A 36 -8.63 9.89 5.14
C ILE A 36 -9.98 10.32 5.71
N THR A 37 -10.21 10.04 7.00
CA THR A 37 -11.48 10.32 7.67
C THR A 37 -11.52 11.70 8.32
N TRP A 38 -10.36 12.20 8.78
CA TRP A 38 -10.25 13.53 9.38
C TRP A 38 -8.83 14.08 9.28
N GLY A 39 -8.71 15.41 9.41
CA GLY A 39 -7.41 16.08 9.53
C GLY A 39 -7.29 17.41 8.81
N ASP A 40 -8.25 17.81 7.98
CA ASP A 40 -8.27 19.14 7.34
C ASP A 40 -6.92 19.49 6.68
N GLY A 41 -6.45 18.60 5.81
CA GLY A 41 -5.15 18.73 5.12
C GLY A 41 -3.91 18.24 5.90
N ARG A 42 -4.09 17.77 7.14
CA ARG A 42 -3.02 17.15 7.97
C ARG A 42 -2.84 15.66 7.73
N ALA A 43 -3.68 15.05 6.89
CA ALA A 43 -3.42 13.75 6.31
C ALA A 43 -3.30 13.91 4.79
N LYS A 44 -2.30 13.26 4.20
CA LYS A 44 -2.07 13.34 2.75
C LYS A 44 -1.60 11.99 2.21
N MET A 45 -2.23 11.59 1.11
CA MET A 45 -1.68 10.55 0.25
C MET A 45 -0.67 11.17 -0.72
N LEU A 46 0.54 10.61 -0.76
CA LEU A 46 1.64 11.03 -1.61
C LEU A 46 2.03 9.88 -2.54
N ASN A 47 2.84 10.20 -3.56
CA ASN A 47 3.41 9.22 -4.49
C ASN A 47 2.35 8.26 -5.07
N ASN A 48 1.19 8.78 -5.49
CA ASN A 48 0.10 7.99 -6.04
C ASN A 48 -0.36 6.81 -5.17
N GLY A 49 -0.32 6.95 -3.83
CA GLY A 49 -0.81 5.89 -2.93
C GLY A 49 0.27 5.08 -2.24
N GLU A 50 1.54 5.34 -2.51
CA GLU A 50 2.62 4.60 -1.84
C GLU A 50 2.87 5.08 -0.40
N LEU A 51 2.53 6.33 -0.08
CA LEU A 51 2.83 6.93 1.21
C LEU A 51 1.67 7.74 1.76
N LEU A 52 1.16 7.30 2.91
CA LEU A 52 0.24 8.08 3.72
C LEU A 52 1.01 8.84 4.81
N THR A 53 0.80 10.14 4.90
CA THR A 53 1.40 10.99 5.94
C THR A 53 0.33 11.56 6.85
N LEU A 54 0.61 11.57 8.15
CA LEU A 54 -0.22 12.19 9.17
C LEU A 54 0.59 13.27 9.90
N SER A 55 -0.05 14.39 10.23
CA SER A 55 0.50 15.44 11.06
C SER A 55 -0.48 15.83 12.17
N LEU A 56 0.08 16.37 13.24
CA LEU A 56 -0.63 16.87 14.41
C LEU A 56 -0.08 18.25 14.72
N ASP A 57 -0.98 19.20 14.96
CA ASP A 57 -0.65 20.51 15.48
C ASP A 57 -1.60 20.87 16.62
N LYS A 58 -1.55 22.12 17.08
CA LYS A 58 -2.38 22.59 18.20
C LYS A 58 -3.87 22.62 17.88
N ALA A 59 -4.25 22.71 16.61
CA ALA A 59 -5.64 22.79 16.20
C ALA A 59 -6.26 21.40 16.11
N SER A 60 -5.54 20.43 15.53
CA SER A 60 -6.07 19.08 15.32
C SER A 60 -4.97 18.08 14.96
N GLY A 61 -5.27 16.79 15.08
CA GLY A 61 -4.51 15.70 14.47
C GLY A 61 -5.03 15.33 13.08
N SER A 62 -4.83 14.07 12.70
CA SER A 62 -5.43 13.47 11.51
C SER A 62 -5.51 11.95 11.61
N GLY A 63 -6.29 11.34 10.73
CA GLY A 63 -6.47 9.90 10.72
C GLY A 63 -7.06 9.38 9.42
N PHE A 64 -7.04 8.05 9.32
CA PHE A 64 -7.51 7.29 8.18
C PHE A 64 -8.18 6.00 8.65
N GLU A 65 -8.97 5.41 7.79
CA GLU A 65 -9.68 4.16 8.03
C GLU A 65 -9.63 3.28 6.78
N SER A 66 -9.75 1.97 6.95
CA SER A 66 -9.92 1.05 5.82
C SER A 66 -11.26 1.28 5.15
N ARG A 67 -11.31 1.24 3.82
CA ARG A 67 -12.58 1.35 3.07
C ARG A 67 -13.52 0.17 3.29
N ASN A 68 -12.96 -0.97 3.67
CA ASN A 68 -13.68 -2.21 3.88
C ASN A 68 -13.49 -2.68 5.32
N GLU A 69 -14.51 -3.36 5.83
CA GLU A 69 -14.42 -4.11 7.08
C GLU A 69 -13.93 -5.53 6.82
N PHE A 70 -13.21 -6.08 7.79
CA PHE A 70 -12.64 -7.42 7.69
C PHE A 70 -13.01 -8.23 8.93
N MET A 71 -13.54 -9.43 8.72
CA MET A 71 -13.79 -10.39 9.81
C MET A 71 -12.50 -11.10 10.25
N TYR A 72 -11.64 -11.40 9.27
CA TYR A 72 -10.35 -12.05 9.47
C TYR A 72 -9.37 -11.50 8.43
N GLY A 73 -8.10 -11.43 8.78
CA GLY A 73 -7.06 -10.99 7.86
C GLY A 73 -5.73 -10.80 8.56
N GLN A 74 -4.69 -10.64 7.75
CA GLN A 74 -3.40 -10.13 8.17
C GLN A 74 -3.29 -8.71 7.63
N ILE A 75 -3.01 -7.74 8.51
CA ILE A 75 -2.87 -6.35 8.13
C ILE A 75 -1.48 -5.89 8.56
N ASP A 76 -0.63 -5.67 7.56
CA ASP A 76 0.75 -5.25 7.75
C ASP A 76 0.93 -3.82 7.24
N MET A 77 1.60 -2.99 8.03
CA MET A 77 1.92 -1.62 7.65
C MET A 77 3.34 -1.26 8.07
N GLN A 78 4.09 -0.65 7.15
CA GLN A 78 5.37 -0.04 7.48
C GLN A 78 5.12 1.36 8.05
N LEU A 79 5.55 1.57 9.29
CA LEU A 79 5.34 2.83 10.02
C LEU A 79 6.67 3.53 10.26
N LYS A 80 6.70 4.83 9.96
CA LYS A 80 7.78 5.74 10.36
C LYS A 80 7.23 6.75 11.36
N LEU A 81 7.73 6.70 12.58
CA LEU A 81 7.28 7.58 13.67
C LEU A 81 7.92 8.98 13.58
N VAL A 82 7.31 9.94 14.28
CA VAL A 82 7.80 11.31 14.34
C VAL A 82 9.18 11.35 14.98
N ALA A 83 10.10 12.12 14.39
CA ALA A 83 11.46 12.26 14.90
C ALA A 83 11.55 13.39 15.94
N GLY A 84 12.55 13.33 16.82
CA GLY A 84 12.81 14.38 17.81
C GLY A 84 11.92 14.29 19.05
N ASN A 85 11.56 15.45 19.63
CA ASN A 85 10.70 15.49 20.81
C ASN A 85 9.23 15.26 20.42
N SER A 86 8.69 14.15 20.88
CA SER A 86 7.33 13.67 20.63
C SER A 86 6.53 13.49 21.92
N ALA A 87 6.95 14.12 23.02
CA ALA A 87 6.31 13.97 24.32
C ALA A 87 4.81 14.29 24.25
N GLY A 88 3.98 13.37 24.74
CA GLY A 88 2.52 13.51 24.75
C GLY A 88 1.82 13.24 23.43
N THR A 89 2.54 12.87 22.36
CA THR A 89 1.94 12.45 21.09
C THR A 89 1.69 10.95 21.05
N VAL A 90 0.64 10.53 20.35
CA VAL A 90 0.31 9.11 20.12
C VAL A 90 0.11 8.91 18.62
N THR A 91 0.83 7.94 18.05
CA THR A 91 0.53 7.39 16.73
C THR A 91 -0.11 6.03 16.93
N ALA A 92 -1.37 5.87 16.52
CA ALA A 92 -2.13 4.64 16.70
C ALA A 92 -2.38 3.96 15.36
N TYR A 93 -2.19 2.65 15.33
CA TYR A 93 -2.58 1.76 14.26
C TYR A 93 -3.24 0.55 14.90
N TYR A 94 -4.54 0.38 14.67
CA TYR A 94 -5.37 -0.58 15.40
C TYR A 94 -6.54 -1.05 14.54
N VAL A 95 -7.18 -2.12 14.99
CA VAL A 95 -8.44 -2.62 14.44
C VAL A 95 -9.52 -2.40 15.48
N SER A 96 -10.66 -1.85 15.06
CA SER A 96 -11.86 -1.71 15.88
C SER A 96 -13.08 -2.11 15.07
N ASN A 97 -14.07 -2.66 15.76
CA ASN A 97 -15.45 -2.67 15.31
C ASN A 97 -16.14 -1.38 15.77
N LEU A 98 -17.11 -0.91 14.99
CA LEU A 98 -18.05 0.12 15.42
C LEU A 98 -19.00 -0.42 16.49
#